data_AF-F2BDG0-F1
#
_entry.id   AF-F2BDG0-F1
#
_cell.length_a   1.000
_cell.length_b   1.000
_cell.length_c   1.000
_cell.angle_alpha   90.00
_cell.angle_beta   90.00
_cell.angle_gamma   90.00
#
_symmetry.space_group_name_H-M   'P 1'
#
loop_
_entity.id
_entity.type
_entity.pdbx_description
1 polymer ?
#
loop_
_entity_poly.entity_id
_entity_poly.type
_entity_poly.pdbx_seq_one_letter_code
_entity_poly.pdbx_strand_id
1 'polypeptide(L)' 'MLKLQKWGNSAAVRLPAEILKQLDMKIGDTLETEIRDNELVVRAVKRPRYRLAELLAQMQQEPPREAGWEEMADAGAEAR' A
#
# COMPACT_ATOMS: atom_id res chain seq x y z
N MET A 1 1.41 -16.03 25.30
CA MET A 1 2.62 -15.22 25.07
C MET A 1 3.15 -15.53 23.67
N LEU A 2 3.47 -14.49 22.88
CA LEU A 2 4.07 -14.65 21.55
C LEU A 2 5.59 -14.64 21.66
N LYS A 3 6.28 -15.43 20.82
CA LYS A 3 7.75 -15.47 20.78
C LYS A 3 8.27 -14.76 19.54
N LEU A 4 9.27 -13.90 19.73
CA LEU A 4 10.04 -13.32 18.64
C LEU A 4 10.98 -14.38 18.06
N GLN A 5 10.98 -14.52 16.74
CA GLN A 5 11.74 -15.54 16.02
C GLN A 5 12.43 -14.93 14.82
N LYS A 6 13.60 -15.47 14.44
CA LYS A 6 14.32 -15.02 13.25
C LYS A 6 13.70 -15.65 12.00
N TRP A 7 13.29 -14.83 11.05
CA TRP A 7 12.90 -15.24 9.70
C TRP A 7 13.80 -14.54 8.69
N GLY A 8 14.78 -15.28 8.14
CA GLY A 8 15.81 -14.70 7.28
C GLY A 8 16.62 -13.63 8.02
N ASN A 9 16.67 -12.42 7.47
CA ASN A 9 17.36 -11.27 8.07
C ASN A 9 16.49 -10.45 9.05
N SER A 10 15.23 -10.83 9.24
CA SER A 10 14.28 -10.09 10.08
C SER A 10 13.82 -10.88 11.29
N ALA A 11 13.30 -10.18 12.29
CA ALA A 11 12.61 -10.78 13.41
C ALA A 11 11.09 -10.74 13.16
N ALA A 12 10.39 -11.82 13.51
CA ALA A 12 8.97 -11.99 13.29
C ALA A 12 8.29 -12.60 14.51
N VAL A 13 7.02 -12.25 14.72
CA VAL A 13 6.15 -12.85 15.73
C VAL A 13 5.05 -13.62 15.01
N ARG A 14 4.76 -14.85 15.45
CA ARG A 14 3.64 -15.62 14.88
C ARG A 14 2.34 -15.11 15.46
N LEU A 15 1.48 -14.54 14.62
CA LEU A 15 0.12 -14.18 14.99
C LEU A 15 -0.79 -15.41 14.85
N PRO A 16 -1.52 -15.82 15.90
CA PRO A 16 -2.54 -16.86 15.80
C PRO A 16 -3.63 -16.50 14.79
N ALA A 17 -4.18 -17.51 14.12
CA ALA A 17 -5.26 -17.32 13.15
C ALA A 17 -6.49 -16.62 13.73
N GLU A 18 -6.75 -16.79 15.03
CA GLU A 18 -7.86 -16.14 15.71
C GLU A 18 -7.73 -14.61 15.75
N ILE A 19 -6.50 -14.10 15.92
CA ILE A 19 -6.25 -12.65 15.87
C ILE A 19 -6.51 -12.11 14.46
N LEU A 20 -6.09 -12.84 13.43
CA LEU A 20 -6.35 -12.45 12.03
C LEU A 20 -7.86 -12.40 11.73
N LYS A 21 -8.63 -13.36 12.25
CA LYS A 21 -10.10 -13.35 12.11
C LYS A 21 -10.76 -12.17 12.81
N GLN A 22 -10.34 -11.87 14.04
CA GLN A 22 -10.89 -10.73 14.79
C GLN A 22 -10.60 -9.38 14.12
N LEU A 23 -9.46 -9.28 13.43
CA LEU A 23 -9.08 -8.09 12.66
C LEU A 23 -9.58 -8.09 11.21
N ASP A 24 -10.32 -9.13 10.78
CA ASP A 24 -10.80 -9.32 9.40
C ASP A 24 -9.64 -9.19 8.37
N MET A 25 -8.51 -9.83 8.69
CA MET A 25 -7.27 -9.77 7.92
C MET A 25 -6.92 -11.08 7.24
N LYS A 26 -6.23 -10.98 6.10
CA LYS A 26 -5.72 -12.09 5.30
C LYS A 26 -4.21 -11.98 5.11
N ILE A 27 -3.58 -13.11 4.81
CA ILE A 27 -2.15 -13.14 4.46
C ILE A 27 -1.93 -12.29 3.20
N GLY A 28 -1.01 -11.33 3.28
CA GLY A 28 -0.75 -10.35 2.21
C GLY A 28 -1.35 -8.97 2.47
N ASP A 29 -2.24 -8.82 3.46
CA ASP A 29 -2.74 -7.51 3.86
C ASP A 29 -1.64 -6.65 4.51
N THR A 30 -1.76 -5.33 4.34
CA THR A 30 -0.80 -4.37 4.87
C THR A 30 -1.10 -4.03 6.34
N LEU A 31 -0.05 -4.00 7.16
CA LEU A 31 -0.10 -3.56 8.54
C LEU A 31 0.71 -2.26 8.69
N GLU A 32 0.25 -1.37 9.56
CA GLU A 32 1.03 -0.24 10.03
C GLU A 32 1.54 -0.54 11.43
N THR A 33 2.80 -0.20 11.70
CA THR A 33 3.41 -0.41 13.00
C THR A 33 3.94 0.90 13.55
N GLU A 34 3.66 1.16 14.82
CA GLU A 34 4.08 2.36 15.51
C GLU A 34 4.66 1.99 16.88
N ILE A 35 5.71 2.70 17.30
CA ILE A 35 6.28 2.56 18.65
C ILE A 35 5.85 3.76 19.47
N ARG A 36 5.14 3.53 20.58
CA ARG A 36 4.76 4.56 21.55
C ARG A 36 5.00 4.02 22.96
N ASP A 37 5.65 4.80 23.82
CA ASP A 37 5.81 4.47 25.24
C ASP A 37 6.35 3.05 25.51
N ASN A 38 7.32 2.60 24.70
CA ASN A 38 7.89 1.24 24.75
C ASN A 38 6.91 0.10 24.39
N GLU A 39 5.80 0.43 23.74
CA GLU A 39 4.84 -0.49 23.15
C GLU A 39 4.97 -0.52 21.63
N LEU A 40 4.90 -1.72 21.05
CA LEU A 40 4.73 -1.91 19.62
C LEU A 40 3.25 -2.03 19.30
N VAL A 41 2.68 -1.00 18.69
CA VAL A 41 1.29 -0.97 18.22
C VAL A 41 1.25 -1.43 16.77
N VAL A 42 0.45 -2.46 16.49
CA VAL A 42 0.24 -2.98 15.14
C VAL A 42 -1.21 -2.75 14.76
N ARG A 43 -1.46 -1.98 13.70
CA ARG A 43 -2.80 -1.62 13.23
C ARG A 43 -3.09 -2.26 11.88
N ALA A 44 -4.29 -2.83 11.75
CA ALA A 44 -4.82 -3.29 10.47
C ALA A 44 -5.12 -2.07 9.59
N VAL A 45 -4.47 -1.98 8.44
CA VAL A 45 -4.76 -0.92 7.46
C VAL A 45 -5.61 -1.51 6.35
N LYS A 46 -6.89 -1.13 6.33
CA LYS A 46 -7.72 -1.39 5.16
C LYS A 46 -7.29 -0.42 4.07
N ARG A 47 -6.57 -0.91 3.05
CA ARG A 47 -6.27 -0.07 1.88
C ARG A 47 -7.59 0.42 1.29
N PRO A 48 -7.77 1.74 1.09
CA PRO A 48 -8.96 2.24 0.41
C PRO A 48 -9.04 1.61 -0.97
N ARG A 49 -10.17 0.97 -1.27
CA ARG A 49 -10.50 0.56 -2.64
C ARG A 49 -10.94 1.81 -3.38
N TYR A 50 -10.06 2.34 -4.20
CA TYR A 50 -10.41 3.43 -5.09
C TYR A 50 -11.08 2.91 -6.36
N ARG A 51 -12.20 3.51 -6.76
CA ARG A 51 -12.68 3.42 -8.14
C ARG A 51 -12.12 4.60 -8.93
N LEU A 52 -11.69 4.35 -10.17
CA LEU A 52 -11.21 5.41 -11.06
C LEU A 52 -12.20 6.58 -11.14
N ALA A 53 -13.50 6.29 -11.27
CA ALA A 53 -14.55 7.31 -11.31
C ALA A 53 -14.61 8.17 -10.03
N GLU A 54 -14.39 7.58 -8.86
CA GLU A 54 -14.39 8.32 -7.58
C GLU A 54 -13.15 9.21 -7.43
N LEU A 55 -12.00 8.75 -7.96
CA LEU A 55 -10.78 9.55 -7.99
C LEU A 55 -10.93 10.73 -8.95
N LEU A 56 -11.43 10.47 -10.17
CA LEU A 56 -11.67 11.51 -11.17
C LEU A 56 -12.67 12.57 -10.69
N ALA A 57 -13.74 12.16 -9.99
CA ALA A 57 -14.72 13.10 -9.42
C ALA A 57 -14.13 14.02 -8.34
N GLN A 58 -13.03 13.64 -7.69
CA GLN A 58 -12.33 14.45 -6.69
C GLN A 58 -11.29 15.39 -7.29
N MET A 59 -11.01 15.28 -8.59
CA MET A 59 -10.05 16.15 -9.26
C MET A 59 -10.64 17.55 -9.45
N GLN A 60 -10.03 18.54 -8.81
CA GLN A 60 -10.40 19.95 -8.97
C GLN A 60 -9.74 20.59 -10.21
N GLN A 61 -8.67 19.97 -10.71
CA GLN A 61 -7.88 20.44 -11.84
C GLN A 61 -7.40 19.23 -12.65
N GLU A 62 -7.16 19.45 -13.93
CA GLU A 62 -6.51 18.47 -14.80
C GLU A 62 -5.16 18.02 -14.23
N PRO A 63 -4.72 16.78 -14.49
CA PRO A 63 -3.43 16.32 -14.04
C PRO A 63 -2.33 17.19 -14.67
N PRO A 64 -1.21 17.42 -13.95
CA PRO A 64 -0.12 18.21 -14.47
C PRO A 64 0.36 17.60 -15.80
N ARG A 65 0.37 18.43 -16.84
CA ARG A 65 0.99 18.09 -18.12
C ARG A 65 2.41 18.58 -18.09
N GLU A 66 3.31 17.72 -18.51
CA GLU A 66 4.69 18.09 -18.68
C GLU A 66 4.84 19.02 -19.90
N ALA A 67 5.56 20.12 -19.72
CA ALA A 67 5.71 21.13 -20.76
C ALA A 67 6.48 20.59 -21.97
N GLY A 68 6.01 20.90 -23.18
CA GLY A 68 6.66 20.51 -24.43
C GLY A 68 6.37 19.09 -24.91
N TRP A 69 5.63 18.26 -24.16
CA TRP A 69 5.35 16.87 -24.56
C TRP A 69 4.54 16.75 -25.87
N GLU A 70 3.58 17.64 -26.08
CA GLU A 70 2.77 17.70 -27.30
C GLU A 70 3.57 18.21 -28.52
N GLU A 71 4.74 18.82 -28.28
CA GLU A 71 5.61 19.42 -29.30
C GLU A 71 6.79 18.52 -29.67
N MET A 72 7.00 17.45 -28.92
CA MET A 72 8.06 16.48 -29.19
C MET A 72 7.76 15.70 -30.48
N ALA A 73 8.81 15.42 -31.25
CA ALA A 73 8.69 14.57 -32.42
C ALA A 73 8.28 13.14 -32.02
N ASP A 74 7.41 12.53 -32.84
CA ASP A 74 7.00 11.14 -32.65
C ASP A 74 8.23 10.23 -32.54
N ALA A 75 8.34 9.51 -31.43
CA ALA A 75 9.42 8.55 -31.17
C ALA A 75 9.06 7.10 -31.57
N GLY A 76 7.84 6.88 -32.07
CA GLY A 76 7.32 5.56 -32.41
C GLY A 76 7.92 5.00 -33.70
N ALA A 77 8.41 3.76 -33.65
CA ALA A 77 8.89 3.00 -34.82
C ALA A 77 7.85 1.99 -35.34
N GLU A 78 6.57 2.15 -34.97
CA GLU A 78 5.49 1.18 -35.21
C GLU A 78 5.02 1.15 -36.68
N ALA A 79 5.45 2.11 -37.50
CA ALA A 79 5.07 2.23 -38.91
C ALA A 79 6.02 1.47 -39.87
N ARG A 80 6.35 0.20 -39.57
CA ARG A 80 7.13 -0.65 -40.48
C ARG A 80 6.38 -1.91 -40.92
#